data_AF-A0A6V7JKA9-F1
#
_entry.id   AF-A0A6V7JKA9-F1
#
_cell.length_a   1.000
_cell.length_b   1.000
_cell.length_c   1.000
_cell.angle_alpha   90.00
_cell.angle_beta   90.00
_cell.angle_gamma   90.00
#
_symmetry.space_group_name_H-M   'P 1'
#
loop_
_entity.id
_entity.type
_entity.pdbx_description
1 polymer ?
#
loop_
_entity_poly.entity_id
_entity_poly.type
_entity_poly.pdbx_seq_one_letter_code
_entity_poly.pdbx_strand_id
1 'polypeptide(L)'
;VFDRLREEGKTSLFSKLRAVAGDVGEENLGLSSEDRLTIVEHVNVIFHSAATLDFEASLKSAMNINLLGTRRVVHLAQELRNLK
;
A
#
# COMPACT_ATOMS: atom_id res chain seq x y z
N VAL A 1 14.13 -8.38 7.59
CA VAL A 1 12.87 -8.99 7.05
C VAL A 1 13.15 -9.93 5.88
N PHE A 2 13.93 -9.54 4.86
CA PHE A 2 14.24 -10.41 3.71
C PHE A 2 15.60 -11.12 3.78
N ASP A 3 16.23 -11.17 4.97
CA ASP A 3 17.59 -11.69 5.18
C ASP A 3 17.69 -13.16 4.83
N ARG A 4 16.72 -13.97 5.28
CA ARG A 4 16.63 -15.39 4.93
C ARG A 4 16.59 -15.64 3.42
N LEU A 5 15.89 -14.81 2.65
CA LEU A 5 15.84 -14.96 1.18
C LEU A 5 17.20 -14.65 0.53
N ARG A 6 17.96 -13.71 1.09
CA ARG A 6 19.32 -13.40 0.65
C ARG A 6 20.29 -14.53 0.98
N GLU A 7 20.24 -15.03 2.22
CA GLU A 7 21.09 -16.12 2.71
C GLU A 7 20.84 -17.44 1.96
N GLU A 8 19.58 -17.75 1.62
CA GLU A 8 19.22 -18.93 0.84
C GLU A 8 19.47 -18.76 -0.69
N GLY A 9 20.03 -17.63 -1.14
CA GLY A 9 20.32 -17.38 -2.55
C GLY A 9 19.09 -17.18 -3.45
N LYS A 10 17.90 -16.90 -2.86
CA LYS A 10 16.62 -16.79 -3.56
C LYS A 10 16.29 -15.37 -4.05
N THR A 11 17.30 -14.60 -4.41
CA THR A 11 17.15 -13.18 -4.81
C THR A 11 16.34 -12.99 -6.10
N SER A 12 16.26 -14.02 -6.95
CA SER A 12 15.43 -14.00 -8.16
C SER A 12 13.94 -13.76 -7.87
N LEU A 13 13.46 -14.06 -6.66
CA LEU A 13 12.08 -13.78 -6.23
C LEU A 13 11.77 -12.28 -6.17
N PHE A 14 12.78 -11.42 -5.97
CA PHE A 14 12.58 -9.96 -5.97
C PHE A 14 12.16 -9.41 -7.35
N SER A 15 12.34 -10.17 -8.43
CA SER A 15 11.83 -9.79 -9.76
C SER A 15 10.29 -9.66 -9.81
N LYS A 16 9.59 -10.29 -8.86
CA LYS A 16 8.13 -10.19 -8.68
C LYS A 16 7.70 -8.96 -7.89
N LEU A 17 8.64 -8.27 -7.24
CA LEU A 17 8.36 -7.08 -6.46
C LEU A 17 8.32 -5.86 -7.38
N ARG A 18 7.33 -5.00 -7.16
CA ARG A 18 7.23 -3.67 -7.75
C ARG A 18 6.98 -2.71 -6.62
N ALA A 19 7.96 -1.84 -6.36
CA ALA A 19 7.80 -0.77 -5.39
C ALA A 19 7.02 0.38 -6.06
N VAL A 20 6.06 0.92 -5.35
CA VAL A 20 5.25 2.07 -5.78
C VAL A 20 5.37 3.12 -4.69
N ALA A 21 5.67 4.36 -5.06
CA ALA A 21 5.75 5.47 -4.13
C ALA A 21 4.32 5.92 -3.73
N GLY A 22 4.13 6.23 -2.45
CA GLY A 22 2.85 6.71 -1.94
C GLY A 22 2.83 6.82 -0.41
N ASP A 23 1.81 7.50 0.10
CA ASP A 23 1.53 7.66 1.53
C ASP A 23 0.02 7.52 1.78
N VAL A 24 -0.35 6.63 2.69
CA VAL A 24 -1.76 6.36 3.04
C VAL A 24 -2.46 7.57 3.66
N GLY A 25 -1.70 8.48 4.25
CA GLY A 25 -2.17 9.75 4.82
C GLY A 25 -2.49 10.81 3.78
N GLU A 26 -2.05 10.65 2.53
CA GLU A 26 -2.26 11.61 1.46
C GLU A 26 -3.48 11.26 0.59
N GLU A 27 -4.03 12.28 -0.07
CA GLU A 27 -5.10 12.10 -1.05
C GLU A 27 -4.65 11.19 -2.20
N ASN A 28 -5.55 10.34 -2.70
CA ASN A 28 -5.22 9.32 -3.70
C ASN A 28 -4.02 8.42 -3.32
N LEU A 29 -3.75 8.27 -2.02
CA LEU A 29 -2.62 7.52 -1.47
C LEU A 29 -1.25 8.06 -1.88
N GLY A 30 -1.17 9.33 -2.31
CA GLY A 30 0.07 9.93 -2.83
C GLY A 30 0.57 9.29 -4.13
N LEU A 31 -0.27 8.52 -4.83
CA LEU A 31 0.10 7.80 -6.03
C LEU A 31 0.22 8.75 -7.23
N SER A 32 1.20 8.46 -8.10
CA SER A 32 1.20 9.02 -9.45
C SER A 32 -0.01 8.50 -10.24
N SER A 33 -0.47 9.26 -11.23
CA SER A 33 -1.57 8.82 -12.10
C SER A 33 -1.23 7.51 -12.85
N GLU A 34 0.03 7.32 -13.22
CA GLU A 34 0.53 6.13 -13.92
C GLU A 34 0.51 4.89 -13.02
N ASP A 35 1.02 5.01 -11.79
CA ASP A 35 1.00 3.92 -10.81
C ASP A 35 -0.43 3.56 -10.43
N ARG A 36 -1.28 4.58 -10.22
CA ARG A 36 -2.69 4.40 -9.89
C ARG A 36 -3.42 3.62 -10.99
N LEU A 37 -3.19 3.97 -12.26
CA LEU A 37 -3.75 3.23 -13.39
C LEU A 37 -3.23 1.79 -13.40
N THR A 38 -1.92 1.59 -13.25
CA THR A 38 -1.30 0.26 -13.22
C THR A 38 -1.94 -0.63 -12.14
N ILE A 39 -2.18 -0.07 -10.96
CA ILE A 39 -2.82 -0.78 -9.85
C ILE A 39 -4.27 -1.14 -10.20
N VAL A 40 -5.05 -0.18 -10.69
CA VAL A 40 -6.46 -0.36 -11.09
C VAL A 40 -6.63 -1.47 -12.12
N GLU A 41 -5.71 -1.56 -13.09
CA GLU A 41 -5.75 -2.56 -14.15
C GLU A 41 -5.33 -3.96 -13.68
N HIS A 42 -4.30 -4.07 -12.84
CA HIS A 42 -3.59 -5.34 -12.65
C HIS A 42 -3.71 -5.95 -11.25
N VAL A 43 -4.20 -5.22 -10.24
CA VAL A 43 -4.32 -5.75 -8.88
C VAL A 43 -5.64 -6.50 -8.69
N ASN A 44 -5.55 -7.67 -8.06
CA ASN A 44 -6.70 -8.52 -7.75
C ASN A 44 -7.05 -8.57 -6.26
N VAL A 45 -6.07 -8.38 -5.40
CA VAL A 45 -6.21 -8.53 -3.94
C VAL A 45 -5.41 -7.44 -3.28
N ILE A 46 -6.00 -6.78 -2.28
CA ILE A 46 -5.33 -5.77 -1.47
C ILE A 46 -5.11 -6.33 -0.06
N PHE A 47 -3.87 -6.28 0.40
CA PHE A 47 -3.53 -6.49 1.80
C PHE A 47 -3.16 -5.14 2.42
N HIS A 48 -4.05 -4.56 3.23
CA HIS A 48 -3.82 -3.28 3.87
C HIS A 48 -3.23 -3.46 5.27
N SER A 49 -1.91 -3.27 5.38
CA SER A 49 -1.17 -3.37 6.65
C SER A 49 -0.53 -2.04 7.08
N ALA A 50 -0.78 -0.95 6.35
CA ALA A 50 -0.22 0.36 6.65
C ALA A 50 -1.01 1.01 7.81
N ALA A 51 -0.30 1.38 8.87
CA ALA A 51 -0.85 2.07 10.03
C ALA A 51 0.30 2.80 10.77
N THR A 52 -0.05 3.77 11.60
CA THR A 52 0.82 4.25 12.68
C THR A 52 0.38 3.68 14.01
N LEU A 53 1.35 3.21 14.80
CA LEU A 53 1.18 2.74 16.18
C LEU A 53 1.91 3.65 17.18
N ASP A 54 2.18 4.89 16.77
CA ASP A 54 2.78 5.89 17.65
C ASP A 54 1.77 6.34 18.71
N PHE A 55 2.04 5.98 19.97
CA PHE A 55 1.19 6.30 21.12
C PHE A 55 1.22 7.79 21.49
N GLU A 56 2.23 8.53 21.04
CA GLU A 56 2.35 9.98 21.27
C GLU A 56 1.74 10.78 20.10
N ALA A 57 1.28 10.10 19.04
CA ALA A 57 0.66 10.77 17.91
C ALA A 57 -0.66 11.44 18.32
N SER A 58 -0.84 12.67 17.84
CA SER A 58 -2.13 13.36 18.00
C SER A 58 -3.28 12.53 17.39
N LEU A 59 -4.48 12.66 17.98
CA LEU A 59 -5.70 12.03 17.46
C LEU A 59 -5.90 12.36 15.96
N LYS A 60 -5.63 13.60 15.57
CA LYS A 60 -5.74 14.03 14.16
C LYS A 60 -4.82 13.22 13.24
N SER A 61 -3.58 13.00 13.65
CA SER A 61 -2.61 12.21 12.89
C SER A 61 -3.04 10.75 12.79
N ALA A 62 -3.37 10.13 13.92
CA ALA A 62 -3.83 8.75 13.99
C ALA A 62 -5.11 8.54 13.14
N MET A 63 -6.06 9.48 13.20
CA MET A 63 -7.25 9.45 12.35
C MET A 63 -6.91 9.59 10.86
N ASN A 64 -5.98 10.48 10.49
CA ASN A 64 -5.64 10.66 9.08
C ASN A 64 -4.98 9.42 8.47
N ILE A 65 -4.11 8.75 9.23
CA ILE A 65 -3.36 7.59 8.75
C ILE A 65 -4.22 6.32 8.86
N ASN A 66 -4.72 6.00 10.06
CA ASN A 66 -5.34 4.70 10.31
C ASN A 66 -6.79 4.66 9.83
N LEU A 67 -7.58 5.70 10.06
CA LEU A 67 -9.00 5.71 9.68
C LEU A 67 -9.19 6.17 8.23
N LEU A 68 -8.72 7.39 7.91
CA LEU A 68 -8.89 7.95 6.58
C LEU A 68 -8.01 7.23 5.55
N GLY A 69 -6.83 6.76 5.93
CA GLY A 69 -5.98 5.95 5.05
C GLY A 69 -6.65 4.65 4.64
N THR A 70 -7.24 3.90 5.59
CA THR A 70 -8.05 2.71 5.24
C THR A 70 -9.21 3.07 4.30
N ARG A 71 -9.91 4.19 4.54
CA ARG A 71 -10.98 4.66 3.63
C ARG A 71 -10.47 4.92 2.22
N ARG A 72 -9.32 5.56 2.06
CA ARG A 72 -8.70 5.81 0.74
C ARG A 72 -8.33 4.50 0.03
N VAL A 73 -7.82 3.51 0.77
CA VAL A 73 -7.53 2.17 0.21
C VAL A 73 -8.82 1.48 -0.24
N VAL A 74 -9.91 1.58 0.52
CA VAL A 74 -11.22 1.05 0.11
C VAL A 74 -11.75 1.74 -1.15
N HIS A 75 -11.59 3.07 -1.27
CA HIS A 75 -11.97 3.78 -2.50
C HIS A 75 -11.17 3.29 -3.71
N LEU A 76 -9.86 3.11 -3.58
CA LEU A 76 -9.04 2.51 -4.64
C LEU A 76 -9.49 1.08 -4.97
N ALA A 77 -9.84 0.29 -3.94
CA ALA A 77 -10.32 -1.08 -4.11
C ALA A 77 -11.56 -1.16 -5.00
N GLN A 78 -12.48 -0.20 -4.85
CA GLN A 78 -13.72 -0.12 -5.65
C GLN A 78 -13.47 0.20 -7.12
N GLU A 79 -12.29 0.72 -7.46
CA GLU A 79 -11.91 1.02 -8.85
C GLU A 79 -11.18 -0.13 -9.54
N LEU A 80 -10.67 -1.12 -8.79
CA LEU A 80 -9.91 -2.23 -9.38
C LEU A 80 -10.78 -3.06 -10.33
N ARG A 81 -10.26 -3.31 -11.53
CA ARG A 81 -11.00 -4.05 -12.56
C ARG A 81 -11.17 -5.54 -12.24
N ASN A 82 -10.29 -6.08 -11.40
CA ASN A 82 -10.18 -7.52 -11.18
C ASN A 82 -10.17 -7.89 -9.68
N LEU A 83 -10.79 -7.07 -8.83
CA LEU A 83 -10.91 -7.36 -7.39
C LEU A 83 -11.60 -8.72 -7.18
N LYS A 84 -10.98 -9.58 -6.36
CA LYS A 84 -11.47 -10.93 -6.03
C LYS A 84 -12.13 -10.99 -4.67
#